data_AF-V7PMG2-F1
#
_entry.id   AF-V7PMG2-F1
#
_cell.length_a   1.000
_cell.length_b   1.000
_cell.length_c   1.000
_cell.angle_alpha   90.00
_cell.angle_beta   90.00
_cell.angle_gamma   90.00
#
_symmetry.space_group_name_H-M   'P 1'
#
loop_
_entity.id
_entity.type
_entity.pdbx_description
1 polymer ?
#
loop_
_entity_poly.entity_id
_entity_poly.type
_entity_poly.pdbx_seq_one_letter_code
_entity_poly.pdbx_strand_id
1 'polypeptide(L)'
;MAESNSLNHKFMKNYDEITSQNPHSSDPRFLQMNQFNHCAYRYTMFCRCAKELGDDDPRCKFQYYRAQIACTVEQLEEWDDQRQKGKFKKCLKSEKRRRKYEERYEERMAIIYHATFYIYIYYFDIFFLSF
;
A
#
# COMPACT_ATOMS: atom_id res chain seq x y z
N MET A 1 -29.02 24.63 -15.66
CA MET A 1 -28.36 23.86 -16.72
C MET A 1 -27.25 23.08 -16.05
N ALA A 2 -27.38 21.75 -15.99
CA ALA A 2 -26.40 20.87 -15.36
C ALA A 2 -25.21 20.70 -16.31
N GLU A 3 -24.01 21.12 -15.89
CA GLU A 3 -22.77 20.82 -16.61
C GLU A 3 -22.49 19.32 -16.47
N SER A 4 -22.77 18.60 -17.55
CA SER A 4 -22.33 17.23 -17.74
C SER A 4 -20.81 17.20 -17.92
N ASN A 5 -20.08 17.05 -16.82
CA ASN A 5 -18.67 16.68 -16.87
C ASN A 5 -18.56 15.25 -17.40
N SER A 6 -18.42 15.15 -18.73
CA SER A 6 -17.98 13.97 -19.45
C SER A 6 -16.56 13.61 -18.98
N LEU A 7 -16.46 12.88 -17.88
CA LEU A 7 -15.22 12.28 -17.44
C LEU A 7 -14.90 11.12 -18.36
N ASN A 8 -14.00 11.40 -19.31
CA ASN A 8 -13.28 10.42 -20.10
C ASN A 8 -12.92 9.19 -19.26
N HIS A 9 -13.56 8.07 -19.55
CA HIS A 9 -13.39 6.75 -18.93
C HIS A 9 -11.95 6.18 -19.03
N LYS A 10 -10.98 6.94 -19.54
CA LYS A 10 -9.63 6.46 -19.90
C LYS A 10 -8.51 6.90 -18.95
N PHE A 11 -8.78 7.61 -17.85
CA PHE A 11 -7.71 8.10 -16.96
C PHE A 11 -7.98 8.01 -15.44
N MET A 12 -8.82 7.09 -14.96
CA MET A 12 -8.92 6.83 -13.52
C MET A 12 -7.80 5.89 -13.04
N LYS A 13 -6.56 6.41 -12.97
CA LYS A 13 -5.40 5.64 -12.48
C LYS A 13 -5.37 5.49 -10.96
N ASN A 14 -6.03 6.37 -10.21
CA ASN A 14 -6.12 6.28 -8.75
C ASN A 14 -7.51 6.73 -8.24
N TYR A 15 -8.30 5.77 -7.74
CA TYR A 15 -9.64 6.04 -7.19
C TYR A 15 -9.60 6.91 -5.92
N ASP A 16 -8.45 6.97 -5.25
CA ASP A 16 -8.25 7.78 -4.04
C ASP A 16 -8.31 9.28 -4.37
N GLU A 17 -7.89 9.71 -5.57
CA GLU A 17 -7.91 11.12 -5.98
C GLU A 17 -9.34 11.61 -6.30
N ILE A 18 -10.17 10.72 -6.83
CA ILE A 18 -11.59 11.00 -7.12
C ILE A 18 -12.42 11.06 -5.85
N THR A 19 -12.06 10.25 -4.85
CA THR A 19 -12.68 10.30 -3.53
C THR A 19 -12.06 11.36 -2.61
N SER A 20 -10.90 11.92 -2.96
CA SER A 20 -10.26 13.05 -2.25
C SER A 20 -11.10 14.32 -2.31
N GLN A 21 -11.65 14.64 -3.49
CA GLN A 21 -12.47 15.84 -3.69
C GLN A 21 -13.90 15.71 -3.16
N ASN A 22 -14.39 14.48 -2.99
CA ASN A 22 -15.67 14.23 -2.34
C ASN A 22 -15.54 13.10 -1.29
N PRO A 23 -14.98 13.40 -0.10
CA PRO A 23 -14.68 12.42 0.94
C PRO A 23 -15.93 11.69 1.45
N HIS A 24 -17.11 12.26 1.23
CA HIS A 24 -18.39 11.68 1.60
C HIS A 24 -18.94 10.69 0.56
N SER A 25 -18.47 10.75 -0.70
CA SER A 25 -18.98 9.91 -1.78
C SER A 25 -18.71 8.43 -1.51
N SER A 26 -19.74 7.61 -1.66
CA SER A 26 -19.62 6.15 -1.66
C SER A 26 -18.70 5.72 -2.80
N ASP A 27 -17.81 4.78 -2.54
CA ASP A 27 -16.87 4.31 -3.56
C ASP A 27 -17.63 3.61 -4.69
N PRO A 28 -17.42 4.02 -5.95
CA PRO A 28 -18.19 3.51 -7.09
C PRO A 28 -18.02 2.00 -7.30
N ARG A 29 -17.03 1.37 -6.69
CA ARG A 29 -16.86 -0.09 -6.72
C ARG A 29 -17.92 -0.85 -5.92
N PHE A 30 -18.66 -0.17 -5.04
CA PHE A 30 -19.62 -0.77 -4.12
C PHE A 30 -21.06 -0.25 -4.32
N LEU A 31 -21.47 -0.06 -5.58
CA LEU A 31 -22.85 0.28 -5.94
C LEU A 31 -23.83 -0.90 -5.79
N GLN A 32 -23.32 -2.11 -5.58
CA GLN A 32 -24.14 -3.30 -5.45
C GLN A 32 -24.74 -3.39 -4.03
N MET A 33 -25.93 -3.96 -3.91
CA MET A 33 -26.64 -4.14 -2.63
C MET A 33 -25.86 -5.00 -1.63
N ASN A 34 -24.94 -5.85 -2.09
CA ASN A 34 -24.13 -6.70 -1.23
C ASN A 34 -22.94 -5.92 -0.63
N GLN A 35 -23.15 -5.33 0.56
CA GLN A 35 -22.14 -4.55 1.27
C GLN A 35 -21.21 -5.37 2.18
N PHE A 36 -21.30 -6.71 2.17
CA PHE A 36 -20.53 -7.58 3.06
C PHE A 36 -19.01 -7.34 2.96
N ASN A 37 -18.52 -7.02 1.75
CA ASN A 37 -17.10 -6.77 1.51
C ASN A 37 -16.67 -5.31 1.75
N HIS A 38 -17.61 -4.39 2.00
CA HIS A 38 -17.31 -2.95 2.10
C HIS A 38 -16.50 -2.64 3.35
N CYS A 39 -16.97 -3.11 4.51
CA CYS A 39 -16.27 -2.98 5.79
C CYS A 39 -14.83 -3.54 5.70
N ALA A 40 -14.70 -4.77 5.22
CA ALA A 40 -13.40 -5.44 5.12
C ALA A 40 -12.48 -4.83 4.06
N TYR A 41 -12.99 -4.04 3.13
CA TYR A 41 -12.20 -3.27 2.19
C TYR A 41 -11.70 -1.97 2.83
N ARG A 42 -12.59 -1.19 3.46
CA ARG A 42 -12.24 0.08 4.12
C ARG A 42 -11.18 -0.11 5.21
N TYR A 43 -11.34 -1.12 6.05
CA TYR A 43 -10.36 -1.40 7.10
C TYR A 43 -8.99 -1.80 6.54
N THR A 44 -8.93 -2.45 5.38
CA THR A 44 -7.64 -2.76 4.73
C THR A 44 -6.93 -1.54 4.15
N MET A 45 -7.69 -0.53 3.71
CA MET A 45 -7.12 0.73 3.25
C MET A 45 -6.52 1.50 4.41
N PHE A 46 -7.20 1.54 5.55
CA PHE A 46 -6.64 2.07 6.80
C PHE A 46 -5.33 1.38 7.17
N CYS A 47 -5.33 0.05 7.25
CA CYS A 47 -4.13 -0.71 7.57
C CYS A 47 -2.96 -0.48 6.61
N ARG A 48 -3.23 -0.23 5.33
CA ARG A 48 -2.19 0.10 4.35
C ARG A 48 -1.62 1.48 4.64
N CYS A 49 -2.48 2.47 4.86
CA CYS A 49 -2.10 3.83 5.20
C CYS A 49 -1.26 3.85 6.49
N ALA A 50 -1.75 3.22 7.55
CA ALA A 50 -1.06 3.11 8.84
C ALA A 50 0.34 2.50 8.75
N LYS A 51 0.58 1.62 7.76
CA LYS A 51 1.90 1.02 7.53
C LYS A 51 2.85 1.91 6.74
N GLU A 52 2.32 2.71 5.82
CA GLU A 52 3.12 3.56 4.93
C GLU A 52 3.43 4.91 5.60
N LEU A 53 2.45 5.53 6.27
CA LEU A 53 2.56 6.87 6.86
C LEU A 53 2.54 6.87 8.39
N GLY A 54 2.05 5.81 9.02
CA GLY A 54 1.82 5.74 10.47
C GLY A 54 0.35 5.97 10.87
N ASP A 55 -0.02 5.56 12.08
CA ASP A 55 -1.40 5.70 12.60
C ASP A 55 -1.79 7.16 12.86
N ASP A 56 -0.81 8.03 13.11
CA ASP A 56 -1.06 9.42 13.50
C ASP A 56 -1.37 10.37 12.34
N ASP A 57 -1.11 9.93 11.10
CA ASP A 57 -1.31 10.77 9.92
C ASP A 57 -2.81 11.10 9.71
N PRO A 58 -3.16 12.37 9.42
CA PRO A 58 -4.55 12.77 9.21
C PRO A 58 -5.25 11.99 8.08
N ARG A 59 -4.51 11.57 7.06
CA ARG A 59 -5.06 10.73 5.97
C ARG A 59 -5.45 9.35 6.48
N CYS A 60 -4.65 8.77 7.36
CA CYS A 60 -4.94 7.44 7.92
C CYS A 60 -6.08 7.48 8.93
N LYS A 61 -6.16 8.55 9.75
CA LYS A 61 -7.32 8.81 10.61
C LYS A 61 -8.61 8.94 9.82
N PHE A 62 -8.56 9.59 8.66
CA PHE A 62 -9.72 9.67 7.76
C PHE A 62 -10.12 8.30 7.19
N GLN A 63 -9.16 7.46 6.80
CA GLN A 63 -9.46 6.09 6.34
C GLN A 63 -10.07 5.23 7.46
N TYR A 64 -9.61 5.41 8.70
CA TYR A 64 -10.19 4.74 9.86
C TYR A 64 -11.63 5.18 10.12
N TYR A 65 -11.91 6.49 10.05
CA TYR A 65 -13.27 7.03 10.14
C TYR A 65 -14.20 6.45 9.07
N ARG A 66 -13.71 6.27 7.84
CA ARG A 66 -14.48 5.62 6.76
C ARG A 66 -14.73 4.13 7.01
N ALA A 67 -13.85 3.45 7.73
CA ALA A 67 -14.07 2.08 8.18
C ALA A 67 -15.12 2.02 9.30
N GLN A 68 -15.10 2.96 10.25
CA GLN A 68 -16.12 3.07 11.30
C GLN A 68 -17.54 3.25 10.76
N ILE A 69 -17.71 4.03 9.68
CA ILE A 69 -19.03 4.18 9.02
C ILE A 69 -19.51 2.88 8.36
N ALA A 70 -18.57 2.07 7.86
CA ALA A 70 -18.86 0.88 7.07
C ALA A 70 -19.05 -0.40 7.91
N CYS A 71 -18.49 -0.43 9.12
CA CYS A 71 -18.39 -1.60 9.97
C CYS A 71 -19.29 -1.47 11.21
N THR A 72 -19.69 -2.60 11.80
CA THR A 72 -20.24 -2.56 13.17
C THR A 72 -19.11 -2.37 14.18
N VAL A 73 -19.45 -1.91 15.39
CA VAL A 73 -18.47 -1.63 16.44
C VAL A 73 -17.73 -2.90 16.85
N GLU A 74 -18.45 -4.02 17.00
CA GLU A 74 -17.86 -5.30 17.43
C GLU A 74 -16.86 -5.84 16.39
N GLN A 75 -17.18 -5.68 15.09
CA GLN A 75 -16.28 -6.09 14.00
C GLN A 75 -15.00 -5.25 13.99
N LEU A 76 -15.12 -3.96 14.25
CA LEU A 76 -13.98 -3.05 14.27
C LEU A 76 -13.05 -3.37 15.45
N GLU A 77 -13.62 -3.55 16.64
CA GLU A 77 -12.87 -3.97 17.83
C GLU A 77 -12.15 -5.29 17.62
N GLU A 78 -12.83 -6.32 17.08
CA GLU A 78 -12.21 -7.61 16.79
C GLU A 78 -11.02 -7.45 15.81
N TRP A 79 -11.16 -6.58 14.81
CA TRP A 79 -10.11 -6.37 13.82
C TRP A 79 -8.96 -5.52 14.33
N ASP A 80 -9.21 -4.56 15.23
CA ASP A 80 -8.18 -3.81 15.94
C ASP A 80 -7.39 -4.74 16.87
N ASP A 81 -8.08 -5.63 17.59
CA ASP A 81 -7.48 -6.70 18.39
C ASP A 81 -6.59 -7.63 17.56
N GLN A 82 -7.10 -8.10 16.42
CA GLN A 82 -6.34 -8.96 15.51
C GLN A 82 -5.17 -8.22 14.86
N ARG A 83 -5.28 -6.90 14.68
CA ARG A 83 -4.21 -6.03 14.16
C ARG A 83 -3.10 -5.88 15.20
N GLN A 84 -3.43 -5.58 16.45
CA GLN A 84 -2.48 -5.48 17.56
C GLN A 84 -1.77 -6.83 17.79
N LYS A 85 -2.50 -7.94 17.69
CA LYS A 85 -1.93 -9.31 17.77
C LYS A 85 -1.12 -9.70 16.52
N GLY A 86 -1.06 -8.85 15.48
CA GLY A 86 -0.33 -9.14 14.25
C GLY A 86 -0.91 -10.29 13.42
N LYS A 87 -2.20 -10.62 13.57
CA LYS A 87 -2.86 -11.79 12.95
C LYS A 87 -3.84 -11.45 11.83
N PHE A 88 -4.23 -10.18 11.68
CA PHE A 88 -5.22 -9.79 10.66
C PHE A 88 -4.68 -9.99 9.23
N LYS A 89 -5.12 -11.09 8.59
CA LYS A 89 -4.57 -11.61 7.33
C LYS A 89 -4.52 -10.58 6.20
N LYS A 90 -5.49 -9.68 6.11
CA LYS A 90 -5.53 -8.70 5.01
C LYS A 90 -4.52 -7.55 5.20
N CYS A 91 -4.19 -7.17 6.44
CA CYS A 91 -3.13 -6.17 6.70
C CYS A 91 -1.74 -6.79 6.50
N LEU A 92 -1.59 -8.11 6.66
CA LEU A 92 -0.30 -8.83 6.54
C LEU A 92 0.11 -9.18 5.10
N LYS A 93 -0.83 -9.18 4.13
CA LYS A 93 -0.52 -9.59 2.74
C LYS A 93 0.48 -8.66 2.04
N SER A 94 0.41 -7.36 2.30
CA SER A 94 1.38 -6.38 1.76
C SER A 94 2.77 -6.60 2.36
N GLU A 95 2.83 -6.95 3.63
CA GLU A 95 4.08 -7.11 4.38
C GLU A 95 4.89 -8.32 3.91
N LYS A 96 4.24 -9.47 3.71
CA LYS A 96 4.92 -10.66 3.16
C LYS A 96 5.48 -10.40 1.76
N ARG A 97 4.78 -9.62 0.93
CA ARG A 97 5.25 -9.25 -0.42
C ARG A 97 6.43 -8.29 -0.37
N ARG A 98 6.40 -7.30 0.53
CA ARG A 98 7.50 -6.35 0.75
C ARG A 98 8.75 -7.06 1.27
N ARG A 99 8.62 -7.90 2.31
CA ARG A 99 9.74 -8.69 2.84
C ARG A 99 10.40 -9.56 1.77
N LYS A 100 9.58 -10.26 0.96
CA LYS A 100 10.08 -11.03 -0.19
C LYS A 100 10.71 -10.16 -1.30
N TYR A 101 10.35 -8.88 -1.39
CA TYR A 101 10.99 -7.95 -2.33
C TYR A 101 12.32 -7.45 -1.77
N GLU A 102 12.37 -7.10 -0.49
CA GLU A 102 13.58 -6.69 0.24
C GLU A 102 14.63 -7.81 0.22
N GLU A 103 14.25 -9.05 0.55
CA GLU A 103 15.12 -10.23 0.45
C GLU A 103 15.70 -10.38 -0.96
N ARG A 104 14.84 -10.28 -2.00
CA ARG A 104 15.31 -10.34 -3.40
C ARG A 104 16.17 -9.16 -3.81
N TYR A 105 15.99 -7.99 -3.20
CA TYR A 105 16.79 -6.81 -3.48
C TYR A 105 18.18 -6.94 -2.85
N GLU A 106 18.27 -7.43 -1.61
CA GLU A 106 19.52 -7.73 -0.94
C GLU A 106 20.32 -8.79 -1.71
N GLU A 107 19.68 -9.89 -2.13
CA GLU A 107 20.32 -10.91 -2.98
C GLU A 107 20.88 -10.32 -4.28
N ARG A 108 20.09 -9.48 -4.96
CA ARG A 108 20.52 -8.83 -6.21
C ARG A 108 21.65 -7.83 -5.97
N MET A 109 21.59 -7.07 -4.89
CA MET A 109 22.62 -6.08 -4.57
C MET A 109 23.94 -6.76 -4.22
N ALA A 110 23.93 -7.84 -3.46
CA ALA A 110 25.15 -8.60 -3.15
C ALA A 110 25.87 -9.07 -4.42
N ILE A 111 25.13 -9.56 -5.43
CA ILE A 111 25.71 -9.96 -6.72
C ILE A 111 26.35 -8.77 -7.44
N ILE A 112 25.67 -7.61 -7.47
CA ILE A 112 26.20 -6.39 -8.12
C ILE A 112 27.45 -5.89 -7.41
N TYR A 113 27.45 -5.84 -6.07
CA TYR A 113 28.62 -5.44 -5.29
C TYR A 113 29.82 -6.38 -5.50
N HIS A 114 29.58 -7.68 -5.53
CA HIS A 114 30.63 -8.65 -5.81
C HIS A 114 31.19 -8.49 -7.24
N ALA A 115 30.33 -8.37 -8.25
CA ALA A 115 30.75 -8.18 -9.63
C ALA A 115 31.56 -6.88 -9.83
N THR A 116 31.09 -5.77 -9.25
CA THR A 116 31.80 -4.48 -9.31
C THR A 116 33.16 -4.56 -8.62
N PHE A 117 33.26 -5.20 -7.45
CA PHE A 117 34.53 -5.39 -6.74
C PHE A 117 35.57 -6.17 -7.56
N TYR A 118 35.17 -7.28 -8.19
CA TYR A 118 36.08 -8.04 -9.06
C TYR A 118 36.55 -7.21 -10.25
N ILE A 119 35.64 -6.48 -10.90
CA ILE A 119 35.98 -5.58 -12.01
C ILE A 119 37.03 -4.55 -11.55
N TYR A 120 36.85 -3.93 -10.38
CA TYR A 120 37.83 -2.98 -9.83
C TYR A 120 39.20 -3.62 -9.60
N ILE A 121 39.29 -4.83 -9.06
CA ILE A 121 40.55 -5.56 -8.88
C ILE A 121 41.23 -5.80 -10.23
N TYR A 122 40.51 -6.32 -11.22
CA TYR A 122 41.06 -6.56 -12.55
C TYR A 122 41.61 -5.29 -13.20
N TYR A 123 40.88 -4.17 -13.10
CA TYR A 123 41.38 -2.88 -13.62
C TYR A 123 42.59 -2.37 -12.84
N PHE A 124 42.63 -2.57 -11.52
CA PHE A 124 43.77 -2.19 -10.70
C PHE A 124 45.02 -3.00 -11.05
N ASP A 125 44.90 -4.32 -11.20
CA ASP A 125 45.99 -5.20 -11.59
C ASP A 125 46.52 -4.89 -13.00
N ILE A 126 45.63 -4.64 -13.97
CA ILE A 126 46.01 -4.24 -15.34
C ILE A 126 46.75 -2.89 -15.36
N PHE A 127 46.29 -1.93 -14.54
CA PHE A 127 46.92 -0.60 -14.46
C PHE A 127 48.33 -0.68 -13.85
N PHE A 128 48.54 -1.52 -12.84
CA PHE A 128 49.84 -1.71 -12.19
C PHE A 128 50.85 -2.49 -13.04
N LEU A 129 50.39 -3.41 -13.90
CA LEU A 129 51.25 -4.17 -14.83
C LEU A 129 51.67 -3.37 -16.07
N SER A 130 51.03 -2.22 -16.32
CA SER A 130 51.34 -1.33 -17.45
C SER A 130 52.35 -0.22 -17.10
N PHE A 131 52.88 -0.21 -15.87
CA PHE A 131 53.88 0.74 -15.36
C PHE A 131 55.15 0.00 -14.96
#